data_AF-A0A1I4W848-F1
#
_entry.id   AF-A0A1I4W848-F1
#
_cell.length_a   1.000
_cell.length_b   1.000
_cell.length_c   1.000
_cell.angle_alpha   90.00
_cell.angle_beta   90.00
_cell.angle_gamma   90.00
#
_symmetry.space_group_name_H-M   'P 1'
#
loop_
_entity.id
_entity.type
_entity.pdbx_description
1 polymer ?
#
loop_
_entity_poly.entity_id
_entity_poly.type
_entity_poly.pdbx_seq_one_letter_code
_entity_poly.pdbx_strand_id
1 'polypeptide(L)'
;MIRSFPFLPSRAAFAMLLWVLWSGAEASTFTVVNTNDSGVGSLRQAMLDANGACGSNRVEFAIPGSGPHAIAVTGSLPSITCSLIVDGYSQAGSQMNTRTPDQGGLDTVLAIELVGSGGNGFLLANGAAFYTVTVQGLALHGFSQPIAGNSNLAGNSQVNVYGNFIGTTITGQALAGTGNSSSTLRTGQSSAQVGGIQPWQRNLLSGGANFGVLIDGPAIVEGNLIGTDASGTTAIPNGASGNGPAIRIPSNRANIRIGGASPDSRNVISGNRSFAINIARQSGASQYVGLEIQGNYIGTDWSGLHPVPNGFSQANAAIFGGGIQVSGALADSTAAIIGGFGPGQANLIAFNSGVGIIASANGASESFDSRANAIHGNHGPGRANIDIGANGPTPNDPEDADGGANNGQNWPEVVAASQVGDQLSVTYRVDTSPANAPYPLRIDFYLDAQGGSGTWLAQDSYPESSAQAPRSVVLTVPAGARALPFVATATDADGHTSEFSPAFDVVFETDFD
;
A
#
# COMPACT_ATOMS: atom_id res chain seq x y z
N MET A 1 -14.08 -49.53 42.68
CA MET A 1 -14.27 -49.61 41.22
C MET A 1 -15.75 -49.35 40.94
N ILE A 2 -16.07 -48.21 40.31
CA ILE A 2 -17.30 -47.92 39.52
C ILE A 2 -18.66 -47.72 40.25
N ARG A 3 -19.25 -46.50 40.01
CA ARG A 3 -20.68 -46.06 39.97
C ARG A 3 -21.44 -45.97 41.32
N SER A 4 -22.37 -45.05 41.60
CA SER A 4 -23.19 -44.10 40.82
C SER A 4 -23.94 -43.12 41.78
N PHE A 5 -24.25 -41.90 41.32
CA PHE A 5 -25.09 -40.84 41.96
C PHE A 5 -26.63 -41.10 41.79
N PRO A 6 -27.58 -40.17 42.13
CA PRO A 6 -28.14 -39.75 43.45
C PRO A 6 -29.71 -39.65 43.43
N PHE A 7 -30.41 -39.19 44.48
CA PHE A 7 -31.75 -38.52 44.36
C PHE A 7 -32.15 -37.69 45.63
N LEU A 8 -32.14 -36.34 45.47
CA LEU A 8 -32.99 -35.18 45.90
C LEU A 8 -34.01 -35.29 47.10
N PRO A 9 -34.55 -34.20 47.74
CA PRO A 9 -34.79 -32.83 47.19
C PRO A 9 -34.79 -31.56 48.14
N SER A 10 -34.51 -30.40 47.51
CA SER A 10 -35.29 -29.12 47.47
C SER A 10 -35.34 -28.02 48.58
N ARG A 11 -35.46 -26.78 48.02
CA ARG A 11 -35.95 -25.47 48.49
C ARG A 11 -34.95 -24.59 49.26
N ALA A 12 -34.70 -23.31 48.93
CA ALA A 12 -35.44 -22.31 48.16
C ALA A 12 -34.50 -21.29 47.49
N ALA A 13 -34.93 -20.72 46.37
CA ALA A 13 -34.20 -19.73 45.57
C ALA A 13 -34.51 -18.30 46.02
N PHE A 14 -33.48 -17.46 46.13
CA PHE A 14 -33.58 -16.00 46.11
C PHE A 14 -32.88 -15.51 44.83
N ALA A 15 -33.65 -15.02 43.86
CA ALA A 15 -33.11 -14.38 42.67
C ALA A 15 -33.10 -12.86 42.90
N MET A 16 -31.92 -12.29 43.17
CA MET A 16 -31.68 -10.85 43.00
C MET A 16 -31.41 -10.60 41.52
N LEU A 17 -32.39 -10.00 40.85
CA LEU A 17 -32.27 -9.55 39.47
C LEU A 17 -31.50 -8.22 39.48
N LEU A 18 -30.18 -8.27 39.30
CA LEU A 18 -29.36 -7.07 39.05
C LEU A 18 -29.65 -6.59 37.62
N TRP A 19 -30.45 -5.54 37.49
CA TRP A 19 -30.49 -4.76 36.25
C TRP A 19 -29.29 -3.83 36.29
N VAL A 20 -28.18 -4.24 35.70
CA VAL A 20 -27.16 -3.28 35.26
C VAL A 20 -27.78 -2.53 34.09
N LEU A 21 -28.37 -1.37 34.38
CA LEU A 21 -28.64 -0.37 33.35
C LEU A 21 -27.30 0.07 32.81
N TRP A 22 -26.85 -0.54 31.72
CA TRP A 22 -25.80 0.04 30.92
C TRP A 22 -26.42 1.27 30.25
N SER A 23 -26.16 2.46 30.78
CA SER A 23 -26.43 3.69 30.03
C SER A 23 -25.44 3.71 28.87
N GLY A 24 -25.82 3.13 27.74
CA GLY A 24 -25.16 3.42 26.48
C GLY A 24 -25.20 4.94 26.30
N ALA A 25 -24.04 5.59 26.30
CA ALA A 25 -23.99 7.01 25.96
C ALA A 25 -24.56 7.17 24.55
N GLU A 26 -25.68 7.88 24.43
CA GLU A 26 -26.30 8.14 23.13
C GLU A 26 -25.35 8.94 22.24
N ALA A 27 -25.31 8.58 20.95
CA ALA A 27 -24.53 9.29 19.95
C ALA A 27 -25.02 10.75 19.86
N SER A 28 -24.17 11.71 20.22
CA SER A 28 -24.48 13.14 20.10
C SER A 28 -23.97 13.70 18.78
N THR A 29 -24.74 14.62 18.19
CA THR A 29 -24.34 15.36 16.98
C THR A 29 -23.99 16.80 17.33
N PHE A 30 -22.81 17.24 16.92
CA PHE A 30 -22.29 18.59 17.13
C PHE A 30 -22.15 19.29 15.77
N THR A 31 -23.00 20.27 15.51
CA THR A 31 -23.06 20.92 14.19
C THR A 31 -22.15 22.16 14.13
N VAL A 32 -21.29 22.18 13.11
CA VAL A 32 -20.49 23.34 12.71
C VAL A 32 -21.34 24.22 11.79
N VAL A 33 -21.54 25.48 12.17
CA VAL A 33 -22.44 26.43 11.49
C VAL A 33 -21.75 27.72 11.05
N ASN A 34 -20.45 27.87 11.31
CA ASN A 34 -19.66 28.99 10.84
C ASN A 34 -18.20 28.59 10.57
N THR A 35 -17.46 29.48 9.92
CA THR A 35 -16.05 29.29 9.51
C THR A 35 -15.05 29.87 10.50
N ASN A 36 -15.49 30.24 11.70
CA ASN A 36 -14.57 30.76 12.71
C ASN A 36 -13.69 29.63 13.25
N ASP A 37 -12.43 29.92 13.60
CA ASP A 37 -11.54 28.92 14.21
C ASP A 37 -12.02 28.47 15.60
N SER A 38 -12.72 29.34 16.34
CA SER A 38 -13.15 29.07 17.71
C SER A 38 -14.47 29.76 18.06
N GLY A 39 -15.02 29.41 19.24
CA GLY A 39 -16.30 29.91 19.72
C GLY A 39 -17.48 29.07 19.23
N VAL A 40 -18.68 29.42 19.69
CA VAL A 40 -19.92 28.68 19.43
C VAL A 40 -20.13 28.49 17.93
N GLY A 41 -20.43 27.25 17.53
CA GLY A 41 -20.70 26.87 16.14
C GLY A 41 -19.45 26.65 15.26
N SER A 42 -18.25 26.77 15.81
CA SER A 42 -16.99 26.42 15.11
C SER A 42 -16.67 24.93 15.16
N LEU A 43 -15.83 24.45 14.24
CA LEU A 43 -15.28 23.09 14.27
C LEU A 43 -14.54 22.78 15.58
N ARG A 44 -13.71 23.72 16.04
CA ARG A 44 -12.94 23.54 17.28
C ARG A 44 -13.86 23.36 18.48
N GLN A 45 -14.92 24.17 18.59
CA GLN A 45 -15.89 24.03 19.68
C GLN A 45 -16.65 22.70 19.57
N ALA A 46 -17.09 22.30 18.38
CA ALA A 46 -17.76 21.01 18.16
C ALA A 46 -16.88 19.81 18.58
N MET A 47 -15.57 19.87 18.33
CA MET A 47 -14.62 18.86 18.79
C MET A 47 -14.44 18.85 20.32
N LEU A 48 -14.39 20.03 20.96
CA LEU A 48 -14.33 20.13 22.42
C LEU A 48 -15.58 19.53 23.07
N ASP A 49 -16.76 19.85 22.53
CA ASP A 49 -18.04 19.34 23.02
C ASP A 49 -18.13 17.81 22.82
N ALA A 50 -17.70 17.31 21.67
CA ALA A 50 -17.63 15.87 21.39
C ALA A 50 -16.69 15.11 22.36
N ASN A 51 -15.54 15.69 22.69
CA ASN A 51 -14.62 15.13 23.68
C ASN A 51 -15.21 15.20 25.11
N GLY A 52 -15.99 16.23 25.44
CA GLY A 52 -16.61 16.39 26.74
C GLY A 52 -17.79 15.45 26.99
N ALA A 53 -18.56 15.14 25.95
CA ALA A 53 -19.65 14.18 26.03
C ALA A 53 -19.15 12.73 26.12
N CYS A 54 -18.17 12.38 25.26
CA CYS A 54 -17.73 11.01 25.00
C CYS A 54 -18.87 10.05 24.58
N GLY A 55 -18.53 8.93 23.93
CA GLY A 55 -19.50 8.09 23.23
C GLY A 55 -19.24 8.05 21.72
N SER A 56 -20.19 7.54 20.92
CA SER A 56 -20.06 7.48 19.46
C SER A 56 -20.56 8.78 18.82
N ASN A 57 -19.81 9.86 19.01
CA ASN A 57 -20.23 11.21 18.63
C ASN A 57 -20.04 11.49 17.13
N ARG A 58 -20.74 12.49 16.63
CA ARG A 58 -20.66 12.97 15.25
C ARG A 58 -20.47 14.47 15.21
N VAL A 59 -19.57 14.94 14.35
CA VAL A 59 -19.45 16.34 13.94
C VAL A 59 -19.99 16.44 12.51
N GLU A 60 -20.98 17.30 12.33
CA GLU A 60 -21.60 17.60 11.03
C GLU A 60 -21.40 19.08 10.70
N PHE A 61 -21.54 19.43 9.42
CA PHE A 61 -21.37 20.77 8.89
C PHE A 61 -22.69 21.22 8.27
N ALA A 62 -23.17 22.39 8.70
CA ALA A 62 -24.35 23.06 8.18
C ALA A 62 -24.09 24.58 8.12
N ILE A 63 -22.96 24.95 7.52
CA ILE A 63 -22.56 26.35 7.37
C ILE A 63 -23.50 27.01 6.34
N PRO A 64 -24.18 28.12 6.68
CA PRO A 64 -25.09 28.79 5.76
C PRO A 64 -24.37 29.44 4.57
N GLY A 65 -25.08 29.52 3.45
CA GLY A 65 -24.60 30.17 2.22
C GLY A 65 -24.13 29.18 1.16
N SER A 66 -23.66 29.70 0.03
CA SER A 66 -23.05 28.89 -1.02
C SER A 66 -21.63 28.49 -0.63
N GLY A 67 -21.31 27.20 -0.70
CA GLY A 67 -19.95 26.69 -0.54
C GLY A 67 -19.09 26.85 -1.81
N PRO A 68 -17.83 26.38 -1.79
CA PRO A 68 -17.19 25.71 -0.64
C PRO A 68 -16.90 26.67 0.52
N HIS A 69 -16.88 26.14 1.74
CA HIS A 69 -16.54 26.88 2.95
C HIS A 69 -15.12 26.55 3.41
N ALA A 70 -14.24 27.53 3.33
CA ALA A 70 -12.90 27.44 3.89
C ALA A 70 -12.90 27.84 5.38
N ILE A 71 -12.45 26.94 6.24
CA ILE A 71 -12.25 27.16 7.68
C ILE A 71 -10.76 27.34 7.91
N ALA A 72 -10.35 28.55 8.27
CA ALA A 72 -8.98 28.81 8.67
C ALA A 72 -8.75 28.25 10.09
N VAL A 73 -7.87 27.26 10.21
CA VAL A 73 -7.54 26.60 11.48
C VAL A 73 -6.23 27.18 12.00
N THR A 74 -6.32 28.00 13.05
CA THR A 74 -5.16 28.62 13.68
C THR A 74 -4.60 27.70 14.77
N GLY A 75 -3.39 27.16 14.53
CA GLY A 75 -2.77 26.19 15.42
C GLY A 75 -3.42 24.80 15.38
N SER A 76 -3.06 23.93 16.32
CA SER A 76 -3.57 22.54 16.33
C SER A 76 -5.03 22.48 16.76
N LEU A 77 -5.84 21.62 16.13
CA LEU A 77 -7.16 21.25 16.66
C LEU A 77 -7.01 20.45 17.96
N PRO A 78 -8.04 20.42 18.83
CA PRO A 78 -8.03 19.59 20.03
C PRO A 78 -7.84 18.11 19.68
N SER A 79 -7.00 17.39 20.42
CA SER A 79 -6.84 15.95 20.22
C SER A 79 -8.16 15.22 20.52
N ILE A 80 -8.49 14.21 19.72
CA ILE A 80 -9.71 13.42 19.85
C ILE A 80 -9.48 12.33 20.90
N THR A 81 -10.34 12.26 21.92
CA THR A 81 -10.19 11.34 23.06
C THR A 81 -11.23 10.23 23.12
N CYS A 82 -12.28 10.33 22.30
CA CYS A 82 -13.44 9.44 22.29
C CYS A 82 -13.87 9.15 20.85
N SER A 83 -14.76 8.18 20.63
CA SER A 83 -15.20 7.82 19.28
C SER A 83 -15.87 9.01 18.60
N LEU A 84 -15.47 9.28 17.36
CA LEU A 84 -15.90 10.48 16.65
C LEU A 84 -15.99 10.22 15.14
N ILE A 85 -17.12 10.58 14.54
CA ILE A 85 -17.23 10.71 13.09
C ILE A 85 -17.21 12.19 12.76
N VAL A 86 -16.22 12.64 11.99
CA VAL A 86 -16.20 13.98 11.38
C VAL A 86 -16.65 13.82 9.93
N ASP A 87 -17.85 14.31 9.62
CA ASP A 87 -18.49 14.08 8.34
C ASP A 87 -18.65 15.36 7.51
N GLY A 88 -17.68 15.64 6.63
CA GLY A 88 -17.78 16.76 5.69
C GLY A 88 -18.82 16.56 4.57
N TYR A 89 -19.30 15.34 4.34
CA TYR A 89 -20.39 15.08 3.39
C TYR A 89 -21.76 15.58 3.89
N SER A 90 -21.89 15.89 5.19
CA SER A 90 -23.10 16.50 5.75
C SER A 90 -23.34 17.94 5.27
N GLN A 91 -22.29 18.65 4.82
CA GLN A 91 -22.44 20.00 4.28
C GLN A 91 -23.21 19.97 2.96
N ALA A 92 -24.23 20.82 2.85
CA ALA A 92 -24.99 20.98 1.62
C ALA A 92 -24.08 21.35 0.43
N GLY A 93 -24.25 20.66 -0.69
CA GLY A 93 -23.43 20.82 -1.90
C GLY A 93 -22.30 19.79 -2.04
N SER A 94 -22.01 19.02 -0.99
CA SER A 94 -21.09 17.87 -1.08
C SER A 94 -21.68 16.72 -1.90
N GLN A 95 -20.84 16.01 -2.63
CA GLN A 95 -21.17 14.80 -3.38
C GLN A 95 -20.07 13.76 -3.18
N MET A 96 -20.47 12.56 -2.78
CA MET A 96 -19.59 11.40 -2.66
C MET A 96 -19.11 10.93 -4.04
N ASN A 97 -17.88 10.42 -4.11
CA ASN A 97 -17.36 9.81 -5.33
C ASN A 97 -18.20 8.58 -5.74
N THR A 98 -18.48 8.46 -7.03
CA THR A 98 -19.23 7.33 -7.62
C THR A 98 -18.36 6.42 -8.48
N ARG A 99 -17.16 6.87 -8.87
CA ARG A 99 -16.25 6.13 -9.76
C ARG A 99 -15.43 5.07 -9.04
N THR A 100 -15.47 3.82 -9.51
CA THR A 100 -14.51 2.78 -9.12
C THR A 100 -13.11 3.11 -9.67
N PRO A 101 -12.03 2.45 -9.20
CA PRO A 101 -10.68 2.64 -9.73
C PRO A 101 -10.58 2.44 -11.26
N ASP A 102 -11.37 1.51 -11.82
CA ASP A 102 -11.40 1.24 -13.27
C ASP A 102 -12.17 2.31 -14.09
N GLN A 103 -12.90 3.22 -13.43
CA GLN A 103 -13.73 4.24 -14.09
C GLN A 103 -13.08 5.62 -14.14
N GLY A 104 -11.87 5.78 -13.60
CA GLY A 104 -11.17 7.06 -13.62
C GLY A 104 -10.60 7.52 -12.28
N GLY A 105 -10.16 8.78 -12.30
CA GLY A 105 -9.99 9.58 -11.10
C GLY A 105 -11.30 9.83 -10.35
N LEU A 106 -11.30 10.81 -9.47
CA LEU A 106 -12.39 11.10 -8.53
C LEU A 106 -13.38 12.09 -9.13
N ASP A 107 -14.67 11.86 -8.89
CA ASP A 107 -15.77 12.80 -9.15
C ASP A 107 -16.37 13.39 -7.86
N THR A 108 -15.68 13.26 -6.73
CA THR A 108 -16.06 13.86 -5.45
C THR A 108 -16.23 15.38 -5.60
N VAL A 109 -17.31 15.91 -5.02
CA VAL A 109 -17.46 17.35 -4.77
C VAL A 109 -17.41 17.56 -3.27
N LEU A 110 -16.39 18.26 -2.78
CA LEU A 110 -16.26 18.59 -1.37
C LEU A 110 -16.74 20.03 -1.14
N ALA A 111 -17.44 20.26 -0.02
CA ALA A 111 -17.93 21.59 0.34
C ALA A 111 -17.23 22.20 1.56
N ILE A 112 -16.36 21.45 2.25
CA ILE A 112 -15.60 21.92 3.42
C ILE A 112 -14.10 21.79 3.14
N GLU A 113 -13.40 22.91 3.26
CA GLU A 113 -11.94 23.01 3.18
C GLU A 113 -11.38 23.44 4.53
N LEU A 114 -10.48 22.65 5.11
CA LEU A 114 -9.73 23.01 6.31
C LEU A 114 -8.35 23.51 5.90
N VAL A 115 -8.06 24.76 6.23
CA VAL A 115 -6.80 25.44 5.90
C VAL A 115 -6.01 25.66 7.17
N GLY A 116 -5.02 24.80 7.41
CA GLY A 116 -4.13 24.87 8.56
C GLY A 116 -3.06 25.95 8.45
N SER A 117 -2.49 26.32 9.60
CA SER A 117 -1.36 27.26 9.72
C SER A 117 -0.08 26.59 10.28
N GLY A 118 0.13 25.31 9.95
CA GLY A 118 1.27 24.49 10.41
C GLY A 118 1.05 23.67 11.68
N GLY A 119 -0.14 23.74 12.29
CA GLY A 119 -0.54 22.89 13.42
C GLY A 119 -1.03 21.50 12.99
N ASN A 120 -1.41 20.67 13.96
CA ASN A 120 -2.04 19.36 13.70
C ASN A 120 -3.54 19.53 13.45
N GLY A 121 -4.09 18.75 12.51
CA GLY A 121 -5.53 18.61 12.29
C GLY A 121 -6.13 17.60 13.28
N PHE A 122 -6.70 16.52 12.75
CA PHE A 122 -7.32 15.47 13.56
C PHE A 122 -6.27 14.52 14.15
N LEU A 123 -5.88 14.77 15.40
CA LEU A 123 -4.93 13.94 16.14
C LEU A 123 -5.66 13.07 17.16
N LEU A 124 -5.46 11.75 17.10
CA LEU A 124 -5.98 10.81 18.09
C LEU A 124 -5.09 10.81 19.34
N ALA A 125 -5.70 11.00 20.50
CA ALA A 125 -5.01 10.94 21.79
C ALA A 125 -4.74 9.50 22.25
N ASN A 126 -3.93 9.36 23.30
CA ASN A 126 -3.87 8.09 24.03
C ASN A 126 -5.15 7.97 24.89
N GLY A 127 -6.16 7.26 24.39
CA GLY A 127 -7.41 7.01 25.11
C GLY A 127 -7.22 6.06 26.30
N ALA A 128 -8.15 6.07 27.25
CA ALA A 128 -8.20 5.10 28.34
C ALA A 128 -8.86 3.76 27.93
N ALA A 129 -9.63 3.76 26.84
CA ALA A 129 -10.32 2.61 26.26
C ALA A 129 -10.28 2.69 24.72
N PHE A 130 -10.60 1.58 24.05
CA PHE A 130 -10.67 1.54 22.59
C PHE A 130 -11.74 2.50 22.03
N TYR A 131 -11.38 3.28 21.02
CA TYR A 131 -12.30 4.19 20.34
C TYR A 131 -11.99 4.30 18.85
N THR A 132 -12.99 4.66 18.05
CA THR A 132 -12.87 4.77 16.59
C THR A 132 -13.09 6.20 16.14
N VAL A 133 -12.17 6.72 15.32
CA VAL A 133 -12.31 8.02 14.67
C VAL A 133 -12.47 7.80 13.18
N THR A 134 -13.52 8.36 12.60
CA THR A 134 -13.72 8.41 11.15
C THR A 134 -13.65 9.86 10.68
N VAL A 135 -12.80 10.15 9.71
CA VAL A 135 -12.72 11.45 9.05
C VAL A 135 -13.09 11.24 7.59
N GLN A 136 -14.10 11.96 7.09
CA GLN A 136 -14.58 11.78 5.73
C GLN A 136 -15.09 13.06 5.07
N GLY A 137 -14.97 13.13 3.74
CA GLY A 137 -15.57 14.19 2.93
C GLY A 137 -14.98 15.59 3.19
N LEU A 138 -13.70 15.69 3.50
CA LEU A 138 -13.01 16.96 3.77
C LEU A 138 -11.84 17.18 2.82
N ALA A 139 -11.60 18.45 2.47
CA ALA A 139 -10.32 18.89 1.93
C ALA A 139 -9.43 19.40 3.08
N LEU A 140 -8.19 18.94 3.18
CA LEU A 140 -7.26 19.34 4.26
C LEU A 140 -5.88 19.70 3.73
N HIS A 141 -5.42 20.93 3.97
CA HIS A 141 -4.04 21.33 3.71
C HIS A 141 -3.57 22.38 4.72
N GLY A 142 -2.29 22.73 4.68
CA GLY A 142 -1.65 23.67 5.59
C GLY A 142 -1.32 23.10 6.98
N PHE A 143 -1.41 21.78 7.19
CA PHE A 143 -1.15 21.15 8.49
C PHE A 143 0.27 20.54 8.57
N SER A 144 0.79 20.38 9.79
CA SER A 144 1.92 19.48 10.05
C SER A 144 1.51 18.03 9.84
N GLN A 145 0.40 17.65 10.46
CA GLN A 145 -0.25 16.35 10.30
C GLN A 145 -1.76 16.59 10.22
N PRO A 146 -2.37 16.53 9.03
CA PRO A 146 -3.80 16.80 8.87
C PRO A 146 -4.65 15.71 9.55
N ILE A 147 -4.22 14.45 9.48
CA ILE A 147 -4.82 13.33 10.21
C ILE A 147 -3.68 12.46 10.77
N ALA A 148 -3.74 12.15 12.07
CA ALA A 148 -2.76 11.32 12.74
C ALA A 148 -3.41 10.40 13.79
N GLY A 149 -3.19 9.10 13.67
CA GLY A 149 -3.52 8.11 14.70
C GLY A 149 -2.65 8.24 15.94
N ASN A 150 -2.98 7.49 16.99
CA ASN A 150 -2.24 7.54 18.25
C ASN A 150 -0.80 7.00 18.08
N SER A 151 0.19 7.62 18.71
CA SER A 151 1.60 7.26 18.47
C SER A 151 2.27 6.46 19.59
N ASN A 152 1.57 6.16 20.69
CA ASN A 152 2.21 5.63 21.91
C ASN A 152 1.48 4.43 22.54
N LEU A 153 0.36 3.96 21.98
CA LEU A 153 -0.42 2.87 22.57
C LEU A 153 -1.12 2.03 21.49
N ALA A 154 -0.49 0.95 21.05
CA ALA A 154 -1.05 0.03 20.07
C ALA A 154 -2.36 -0.62 20.56
N GLY A 155 -3.26 -0.92 19.63
CA GLY A 155 -4.51 -1.66 19.90
C GLY A 155 -5.59 -0.88 20.67
N ASN A 156 -5.42 0.44 20.82
CA ASN A 156 -6.31 1.27 21.65
C ASN A 156 -7.16 2.25 20.83
N SER A 157 -7.05 2.24 19.50
CA SER A 157 -7.90 3.05 18.65
C SER A 157 -8.01 2.49 17.23
N GLN A 158 -8.93 3.03 16.44
CA GLN A 158 -8.95 2.84 15.00
C GLN A 158 -9.17 4.17 14.30
N VAL A 159 -8.37 4.47 13.28
CA VAL A 159 -8.59 5.64 12.40
C VAL A 159 -9.08 5.19 11.03
N ASN A 160 -10.23 5.72 10.62
CA ASN A 160 -10.83 5.48 9.31
C ASN A 160 -10.80 6.79 8.50
N VAL A 161 -10.29 6.72 7.28
CA VAL A 161 -10.10 7.89 6.41
C VAL A 161 -10.75 7.60 5.07
N TYR A 162 -11.83 8.31 4.74
CA TYR A 162 -12.65 8.03 3.54
C TYR A 162 -12.98 9.27 2.73
N GLY A 163 -12.79 9.23 1.41
CA GLY A 163 -13.28 10.28 0.52
C GLY A 163 -12.70 11.68 0.78
N ASN A 164 -11.52 11.77 1.40
CA ASN A 164 -10.88 13.05 1.72
C ASN A 164 -9.89 13.45 0.62
N PHE A 165 -9.73 14.75 0.41
CA PHE A 165 -8.66 15.34 -0.41
C PHE A 165 -7.63 15.97 0.51
N ILE A 166 -6.45 15.36 0.65
CA ILE A 166 -5.44 15.79 1.62
C ILE A 166 -4.20 16.27 0.89
N GLY A 167 -3.78 17.50 1.21
CA GLY A 167 -2.61 18.21 0.67
C GLY A 167 -2.79 18.76 -0.74
N THR A 168 -4.03 18.89 -1.19
CA THR A 168 -4.45 19.52 -2.46
C THR A 168 -5.46 20.63 -2.18
N THR A 169 -5.85 21.36 -3.22
CA THR A 169 -7.03 22.25 -3.19
C THR A 169 -8.31 21.43 -3.02
N ILE A 170 -9.43 22.08 -2.70
CA ILE A 170 -10.74 21.42 -2.58
C ILE A 170 -11.22 20.68 -3.86
N THR A 171 -10.67 21.03 -5.02
CA THR A 171 -10.94 20.35 -6.31
C THR A 171 -9.90 19.28 -6.66
N GLY A 172 -8.96 19.00 -5.75
CA GLY A 172 -7.91 18.00 -5.92
C GLY A 172 -6.81 18.40 -6.90
N GLN A 173 -6.63 19.71 -7.11
CA GLN A 173 -5.53 20.28 -7.89
C GLN A 173 -4.36 20.71 -6.99
N ALA A 174 -3.18 20.89 -7.58
CA ALA A 174 -1.98 21.30 -6.85
C ALA A 174 -2.16 22.65 -6.15
N LEU A 175 -1.59 22.78 -4.96
CA LEU A 175 -1.45 24.06 -4.26
C LEU A 175 -0.21 24.81 -4.78
N ALA A 176 -0.18 26.13 -4.60
CA ALA A 176 0.97 26.94 -5.00
C ALA A 176 2.27 26.65 -4.20
N GLY A 177 2.15 25.96 -3.06
CA GLY A 177 3.26 25.51 -2.23
C GLY A 177 3.04 24.08 -1.74
N THR A 178 3.89 23.59 -0.84
CA THR A 178 3.69 22.28 -0.21
C THR A 178 2.38 22.26 0.56
N GLY A 179 1.53 21.26 0.30
CA GLY A 179 0.22 21.14 0.93
C GLY A 179 0.32 20.94 2.44
N ASN A 180 1.04 19.92 2.91
CA ASN A 180 1.26 19.67 4.33
C ASN A 180 2.75 19.54 4.64
N SER A 181 3.20 19.97 5.83
CA SER A 181 4.64 20.03 6.15
C SER A 181 5.24 18.70 6.62
N SER A 182 4.43 17.64 6.79
CA SER A 182 4.91 16.27 7.01
C SER A 182 4.21 15.24 6.12
N SER A 183 3.40 14.34 6.69
CA SER A 183 2.65 13.29 5.96
C SER A 183 1.25 13.80 5.59
N THR A 184 0.67 13.35 4.49
CA THR A 184 -0.78 13.55 4.27
C THR A 184 -1.60 12.70 5.24
N LEU A 185 -1.07 11.58 5.71
CA LEU A 185 -1.70 10.76 6.74
C LEU A 185 -0.65 10.01 7.55
N ARG A 186 -0.82 9.96 8.87
CA ARG A 186 -0.09 9.06 9.76
C ARG A 186 -1.07 8.10 10.43
N THR A 187 -0.94 6.80 10.21
CA THR A 187 -1.91 5.82 10.72
C THR A 187 -1.90 5.66 12.23
N GLY A 188 -0.77 5.98 12.88
CA GLY A 188 -0.54 5.67 14.30
C GLY A 188 -0.22 4.19 14.54
N GLN A 189 -0.01 3.82 15.80
CA GLN A 189 0.38 2.47 16.26
C GLN A 189 -0.80 1.51 16.42
N SER A 190 -2.03 2.01 16.42
CA SER A 190 -3.23 1.18 16.39
C SER A 190 -3.67 0.87 14.95
N SER A 191 -4.90 0.37 14.75
CA SER A 191 -5.39 0.01 13.42
C SER A 191 -5.80 1.23 12.60
N ALA A 192 -5.61 1.16 11.28
CA ALA A 192 -6.11 2.16 10.35
C ALA A 192 -6.77 1.54 9.11
N GLN A 193 -7.83 2.18 8.64
CA GLN A 193 -8.42 1.95 7.32
C GLN A 193 -8.29 3.23 6.51
N VAL A 194 -7.54 3.17 5.41
CA VAL A 194 -7.25 4.29 4.52
C VAL A 194 -7.84 3.97 3.16
N GLY A 195 -8.96 4.61 2.86
CA GLY A 195 -9.77 4.27 1.70
C GLY A 195 -10.55 2.99 1.92
N GLY A 196 -11.10 2.41 0.85
CA GLY A 196 -11.98 1.26 0.93
C GLY A 196 -12.45 0.81 -0.45
N ILE A 197 -13.14 -0.32 -0.49
CA ILE A 197 -13.64 -0.94 -1.74
C ILE A 197 -14.91 -0.29 -2.29
N GLN A 198 -15.53 0.66 -1.58
CA GLN A 198 -16.66 1.40 -2.12
C GLN A 198 -16.16 2.69 -2.80
N PRO A 199 -16.73 3.10 -3.95
CA PRO A 199 -16.27 4.29 -4.67
C PRO A 199 -16.12 5.54 -3.79
N TRP A 200 -17.07 5.81 -2.89
CA TRP A 200 -17.05 7.02 -2.06
C TRP A 200 -15.92 7.04 -1.00
N GLN A 201 -15.29 5.89 -0.75
CA GLN A 201 -14.23 5.75 0.26
C GLN A 201 -12.86 6.17 -0.28
N ARG A 202 -12.67 6.26 -1.60
CA ARG A 202 -11.40 6.58 -2.25
C ARG A 202 -10.87 7.96 -1.80
N ASN A 203 -9.66 8.01 -1.22
CA ASN A 203 -9.02 9.29 -0.88
C ASN A 203 -8.08 9.77 -1.99
N LEU A 204 -7.84 11.08 -2.00
CA LEU A 204 -6.73 11.73 -2.71
C LEU A 204 -5.67 12.16 -1.68
N LEU A 205 -4.48 11.56 -1.72
CA LEU A 205 -3.42 11.75 -0.75
C LEU A 205 -2.15 12.25 -1.43
N SER A 206 -2.01 13.57 -1.54
CA SER A 206 -0.97 14.22 -2.35
C SER A 206 -0.39 15.46 -1.68
N GLY A 207 0.74 15.97 -2.17
CA GLY A 207 1.31 17.24 -1.67
C GLY A 207 1.79 17.24 -0.21
N GLY A 208 2.06 16.07 0.37
CA GLY A 208 2.77 15.96 1.65
C GLY A 208 4.27 16.22 1.50
N ALA A 209 4.87 17.03 2.37
CA ALA A 209 6.29 17.39 2.26
C ALA A 209 7.24 16.20 2.49
N ASN A 210 6.85 15.21 3.32
CA ASN A 210 7.64 14.01 3.62
C ASN A 210 7.06 12.76 2.99
N PHE A 211 5.81 12.41 3.32
CA PHE A 211 5.18 11.14 2.92
C PHE A 211 3.75 11.40 2.47
N GLY A 212 3.19 10.50 1.66
CA GLY A 212 1.74 10.38 1.57
C GLY A 212 1.23 9.75 2.87
N VAL A 213 1.40 8.43 2.97
CA VAL A 213 0.97 7.64 4.13
C VAL A 213 2.19 7.14 4.92
N LEU A 214 2.24 7.47 6.21
CA LEU A 214 3.17 6.87 7.17
C LEU A 214 2.42 5.80 7.99
N ILE A 215 2.82 4.53 7.83
CA ILE A 215 2.18 3.38 8.48
C ILE A 215 2.95 2.97 9.74
N ASP A 216 2.43 3.34 10.91
CA ASP A 216 3.06 3.09 12.22
C ASP A 216 2.46 1.90 12.99
N GLY A 217 1.48 1.20 12.42
CA GLY A 217 0.69 0.14 13.05
C GLY A 217 0.00 -0.71 11.99
N PRO A 218 -0.88 -1.65 12.38
CA PRO A 218 -1.73 -2.39 11.45
C PRO A 218 -2.52 -1.43 10.56
N ALA A 219 -2.56 -1.67 9.25
CA ALA A 219 -3.23 -0.77 8.32
C ALA A 219 -3.72 -1.48 7.06
N ILE A 220 -4.90 -1.08 6.60
CA ILE A 220 -5.39 -1.38 5.26
C ILE A 220 -5.39 -0.07 4.47
N VAL A 221 -4.70 -0.07 3.33
CA VAL A 221 -4.63 1.06 2.40
C VAL A 221 -5.14 0.58 1.05
N GLU A 222 -6.33 0.98 0.65
CA GLU A 222 -6.99 0.47 -0.56
C GLU A 222 -7.87 1.53 -1.25
N GLY A 223 -7.95 1.48 -2.58
CA GLY A 223 -8.79 2.36 -3.38
C GLY A 223 -8.30 3.82 -3.50
N ASN A 224 -7.09 4.15 -3.07
CA ASN A 224 -6.64 5.55 -3.00
C ASN A 224 -5.91 6.01 -4.27
N LEU A 225 -5.97 7.32 -4.54
CA LEU A 225 -5.01 8.02 -5.41
C LEU A 225 -3.94 8.66 -4.54
N ILE A 226 -2.67 8.35 -4.77
CA ILE A 226 -1.55 8.80 -3.93
C ILE A 226 -0.45 9.43 -4.79
N GLY A 227 -0.28 10.74 -4.69
CA GLY A 227 0.75 11.50 -5.42
C GLY A 227 0.30 12.10 -6.75
N THR A 228 -0.98 12.02 -7.08
CA THR A 228 -1.58 12.61 -8.30
C THR A 228 -2.62 13.69 -7.96
N ASP A 229 -3.20 14.31 -8.98
CA ASP A 229 -4.39 15.15 -8.90
C ASP A 229 -5.67 14.30 -8.86
N ALA A 230 -6.83 14.95 -8.67
CA ALA A 230 -8.12 14.25 -8.65
C ALA A 230 -8.41 13.46 -9.94
N SER A 231 -7.85 13.83 -11.10
CA SER A 231 -8.03 13.04 -12.33
C SER A 231 -7.22 11.74 -12.34
N GLY A 232 -6.20 11.62 -11.48
CA GLY A 232 -5.27 10.49 -11.45
C GLY A 232 -4.28 10.48 -12.61
N THR A 233 -4.04 11.63 -13.26
CA THR A 233 -3.20 11.72 -14.47
C THR A 233 -2.07 12.73 -14.36
N THR A 234 -2.14 13.69 -13.43
CA THR A 234 -1.10 14.71 -13.22
C THR A 234 -0.45 14.52 -11.85
N ALA A 235 0.88 14.58 -11.78
CA ALA A 235 1.61 14.42 -10.52
C ALA A 235 1.39 15.63 -9.58
N ILE A 236 1.09 15.33 -8.31
CA ILE A 236 1.16 16.26 -7.17
C ILE A 236 2.02 15.56 -6.10
N PRO A 237 3.35 15.66 -6.20
CA PRO A 237 4.23 14.74 -5.50
C PRO A 237 4.14 14.84 -3.98
N ASN A 238 4.04 13.68 -3.32
CA ASN A 238 4.47 13.56 -1.93
C ASN A 238 6.01 13.50 -1.87
N GLY A 239 6.57 13.89 -0.71
CA GLY A 239 8.02 13.91 -0.47
C GLY A 239 8.75 15.12 -1.03
N ALA A 240 8.03 16.13 -1.54
CA ALA A 240 8.57 17.31 -2.22
C ALA A 240 9.72 18.02 -1.48
N SER A 241 9.73 17.99 -0.14
CA SER A 241 10.79 18.60 0.68
C SER A 241 11.71 17.56 1.33
N GLY A 242 11.15 16.47 1.87
CA GLY A 242 11.87 15.47 2.67
C GLY A 242 12.41 14.26 1.91
N ASN A 243 12.16 14.16 0.60
CA ASN A 243 12.56 13.03 -0.24
C ASN A 243 12.02 11.67 0.25
N GLY A 244 10.87 11.70 0.94
CA GLY A 244 10.22 10.49 1.41
C GLY A 244 9.34 9.84 0.35
N PRO A 245 9.02 8.54 0.52
CA PRO A 245 8.16 7.77 -0.39
C PRO A 245 6.68 8.17 -0.29
N ALA A 246 5.87 7.69 -1.22
CA ALA A 246 4.41 7.81 -1.14
C ALA A 246 3.87 7.09 0.10
N ILE A 247 4.26 5.83 0.30
CA ILE A 247 3.94 5.03 1.48
C ILE A 247 5.23 4.60 2.17
N ARG A 248 5.35 4.92 3.46
CA ARG A 248 6.48 4.51 4.31
C ARG A 248 6.00 3.55 5.39
N ILE A 249 6.64 2.38 5.45
CA ILE A 249 6.55 1.44 6.57
C ILE A 249 7.90 1.53 7.30
N PRO A 250 8.00 2.28 8.43
CA PRO A 250 9.27 2.68 9.02
C PRO A 250 9.94 1.56 9.82
N SER A 251 9.19 0.54 10.23
CA SER A 251 9.74 -0.65 10.89
C SER A 251 8.76 -1.81 10.92
N ASN A 252 9.18 -2.93 11.49
CA ASN A 252 8.43 -4.20 11.54
C ASN A 252 7.01 -3.98 12.09
N ARG A 253 6.02 -4.28 11.27
CA ARG A 253 4.60 -4.18 11.60
C ARG A 253 3.90 -5.45 11.15
N ALA A 254 2.81 -5.77 11.84
CA ALA A 254 1.94 -6.88 11.46
C ALA A 254 0.66 -6.35 10.80
N ASN A 255 0.08 -7.17 9.93
CA ASN A 255 -1.24 -6.97 9.34
C ASN A 255 -1.32 -5.65 8.57
N ILE A 256 -0.46 -5.51 7.55
CA ILE A 256 -0.49 -4.40 6.61
C ILE A 256 -0.96 -4.92 5.26
N ARG A 257 -2.02 -4.33 4.73
CA ARG A 257 -2.46 -4.58 3.35
C ARG A 257 -2.42 -3.29 2.54
N ILE A 258 -1.72 -3.31 1.42
CA ILE A 258 -1.69 -2.23 0.44
C ILE A 258 -2.27 -2.78 -0.85
N GLY A 259 -3.50 -2.35 -1.15
CA GLY A 259 -4.29 -2.85 -2.26
C GLY A 259 -5.06 -4.13 -1.90
N GLY A 260 -5.22 -5.03 -2.86
CA GLY A 260 -5.93 -6.29 -2.70
C GLY A 260 -6.33 -6.91 -4.05
N ALA A 261 -6.92 -8.11 -4.01
CA ALA A 261 -7.28 -8.87 -5.20
C ALA A 261 -8.47 -8.28 -6.01
N SER A 262 -9.27 -7.41 -5.39
CA SER A 262 -10.36 -6.74 -6.11
C SER A 262 -9.84 -5.52 -6.87
N PRO A 263 -10.29 -5.27 -8.11
CA PRO A 263 -10.04 -3.98 -8.77
C PRO A 263 -10.45 -2.77 -7.91
N ASP A 264 -11.49 -2.91 -7.08
CA ASP A 264 -11.95 -1.85 -6.18
C ASP A 264 -10.97 -1.53 -5.04
N SER A 265 -10.10 -2.49 -4.66
CA SER A 265 -9.05 -2.25 -3.67
C SER A 265 -7.81 -1.58 -4.23
N ARG A 266 -7.69 -1.43 -5.55
CA ARG A 266 -6.49 -0.90 -6.22
C ARG A 266 -6.16 0.52 -5.76
N ASN A 267 -4.94 0.71 -5.28
CA ASN A 267 -4.37 2.05 -5.18
C ASN A 267 -3.65 2.41 -6.49
N VAL A 268 -3.69 3.70 -6.84
CA VAL A 268 -2.82 4.30 -7.86
C VAL A 268 -1.78 5.12 -7.11
N ILE A 269 -0.53 4.65 -7.12
CA ILE A 269 0.58 5.22 -6.34
C ILE A 269 1.62 5.74 -7.33
N SER A 270 1.49 7.00 -7.70
CA SER A 270 2.15 7.56 -8.88
C SER A 270 2.49 9.03 -8.67
N GLY A 271 3.46 9.54 -9.42
CA GLY A 271 3.83 10.95 -9.34
C GLY A 271 4.54 11.36 -8.04
N ASN A 272 5.03 10.41 -7.22
CA ASN A 272 5.71 10.72 -5.97
C ASN A 272 7.20 10.99 -6.17
N ARG A 273 7.82 11.79 -5.29
CA ARG A 273 9.20 12.23 -5.46
C ARG A 273 10.22 11.10 -5.39
N SER A 274 10.03 10.17 -4.46
CA SER A 274 10.94 9.05 -4.17
C SER A 274 10.27 7.73 -4.60
N PHE A 275 10.37 6.68 -3.79
CA PHE A 275 9.67 5.42 -4.01
C PHE A 275 8.16 5.53 -3.83
N ALA A 276 7.41 4.70 -4.55
CA ALA A 276 5.99 4.49 -4.29
C ALA A 276 5.77 3.87 -2.91
N ILE A 277 6.47 2.78 -2.62
CA ILE A 277 6.39 2.08 -1.33
C ILE A 277 7.80 1.83 -0.83
N ASN A 278 8.06 2.16 0.42
CA ASN A 278 9.29 1.76 1.10
C ASN A 278 9.00 0.98 2.37
N ILE A 279 9.59 -0.22 2.43
CA ILE A 279 9.61 -1.12 3.57
C ILE A 279 10.98 -0.94 4.24
N ALA A 280 11.02 -0.23 5.36
CA ALA A 280 12.27 0.21 5.96
C ALA A 280 12.89 -0.80 6.93
N ARG A 281 14.18 -0.62 7.20
CA ARG A 281 14.92 -1.34 8.23
C ARG A 281 14.57 -0.87 9.64
N GLN A 282 14.44 -1.81 10.58
CA GLN A 282 14.73 -1.57 11.98
C GLN A 282 15.72 -2.62 12.52
N SER A 283 16.67 -2.18 13.34
CA SER A 283 17.54 -3.06 14.12
C SER A 283 16.77 -3.71 15.27
N GLY A 284 16.89 -5.03 15.45
CA GLY A 284 16.39 -5.73 16.66
C GLY A 284 15.23 -6.73 16.49
N ALA A 285 15.14 -7.41 15.34
CA ALA A 285 14.42 -8.66 15.09
C ALA A 285 12.91 -8.73 15.46
N SER A 286 12.06 -8.53 14.46
CA SER A 286 10.71 -9.12 14.32
C SER A 286 10.32 -9.08 12.84
N GLN A 287 9.59 -10.05 12.33
CA GLN A 287 9.18 -10.14 10.91
C GLN A 287 8.04 -9.14 10.57
N TYR A 288 7.90 -8.77 9.30
CA TYR A 288 6.63 -8.24 8.77
C TYR A 288 5.62 -9.38 8.60
N VAL A 289 4.79 -9.62 9.61
CA VAL A 289 3.80 -10.70 9.56
C VAL A 289 2.51 -10.21 8.89
N GLY A 290 2.10 -10.87 7.81
CA GLY A 290 0.88 -10.49 7.08
C GLY A 290 1.00 -9.15 6.37
N LEU A 291 2.16 -8.87 5.76
CA LEU A 291 2.31 -7.79 4.79
C LEU A 291 1.86 -8.30 3.40
N GLU A 292 0.88 -7.63 2.82
CA GLU A 292 0.37 -7.91 1.48
C GLU A 292 0.43 -6.64 0.64
N ILE A 293 1.13 -6.69 -0.50
CA ILE A 293 1.15 -5.62 -1.49
C ILE A 293 0.63 -6.20 -2.80
N GLN A 294 -0.65 -5.97 -3.11
CA GLN A 294 -1.34 -6.66 -4.20
C GLN A 294 -2.22 -5.70 -5.00
N GLY A 295 -2.34 -5.95 -6.31
CA GLY A 295 -3.33 -5.28 -7.15
C GLY A 295 -3.17 -3.76 -7.26
N ASN A 296 -1.99 -3.20 -6.99
CA ASN A 296 -1.72 -1.77 -7.10
C ASN A 296 -1.23 -1.38 -8.49
N TYR A 297 -1.52 -0.15 -8.90
CA TYR A 297 -0.90 0.50 -10.06
C TYR A 297 0.15 1.49 -9.56
N ILE A 298 1.39 1.33 -10.02
CA ILE A 298 2.56 2.06 -9.50
C ILE A 298 3.35 2.65 -10.67
N GLY A 299 3.37 4.00 -10.74
CA GLY A 299 4.09 4.75 -11.78
C GLY A 299 3.27 5.01 -13.05
N THR A 300 2.00 4.59 -13.07
CA THR A 300 1.04 4.78 -14.16
C THR A 300 -0.09 5.73 -13.76
N ASP A 301 -0.90 6.17 -14.73
CA ASP A 301 -2.22 6.74 -14.45
C ASP A 301 -3.20 5.66 -13.94
N TRP A 302 -4.42 6.08 -13.62
CA TRP A 302 -5.49 5.19 -13.15
C TRP A 302 -5.83 4.06 -14.15
N SER A 303 -5.57 4.26 -15.44
CA SER A 303 -5.83 3.27 -16.49
C SER A 303 -4.75 2.20 -16.59
N GLY A 304 -3.56 2.46 -16.02
CA GLY A 304 -2.39 1.59 -16.15
C GLY A 304 -1.64 1.77 -17.48
N LEU A 305 -2.12 2.61 -18.39
CA LEU A 305 -1.59 2.72 -19.75
C LEU A 305 -0.61 3.88 -19.93
N HIS A 306 -0.77 4.97 -19.18
CA HIS A 306 0.03 6.18 -19.37
C HIS A 306 1.00 6.39 -18.20
N PRO A 307 2.22 6.88 -18.46
CA PRO A 307 3.22 7.09 -17.43
C PRO A 307 2.88 8.28 -16.52
N VAL A 308 2.91 8.06 -15.21
CA VAL A 308 2.94 9.10 -14.16
C VAL A 308 4.05 8.69 -13.16
N PRO A 309 5.33 8.81 -13.57
CA PRO A 309 6.46 8.19 -12.86
C PRO A 309 6.53 8.55 -11.38
N ASN A 310 6.89 7.58 -10.52
CA ASN A 310 7.53 7.91 -9.25
C ASN A 310 9.05 8.08 -9.47
N GLY A 311 9.73 8.78 -8.55
CA GLY A 311 11.20 8.87 -8.54
C GLY A 311 11.80 9.98 -9.39
N PHE A 312 11.15 11.14 -9.51
CA PHE A 312 11.63 12.24 -10.37
C PHE A 312 13.05 12.73 -10.04
N SER A 313 13.86 12.95 -11.06
CA SER A 313 15.18 13.55 -10.93
C SER A 313 15.07 15.06 -10.65
N GLN A 314 15.48 15.46 -9.44
CA GLN A 314 15.78 16.85 -9.10
C GLN A 314 17.10 16.89 -8.33
N ALA A 315 17.69 18.09 -8.17
CA ALA A 315 18.81 18.28 -7.27
C ALA A 315 18.44 17.74 -5.87
N ASN A 316 19.20 16.76 -5.37
CA ASN A 316 18.97 16.02 -4.11
C ASN A 316 17.83 14.97 -4.13
N ALA A 317 17.33 14.53 -5.29
CA ALA A 317 16.46 13.36 -5.36
C ALA A 317 17.21 12.11 -4.89
N ALA A 318 16.50 11.14 -4.32
CA ALA A 318 17.08 9.83 -4.05
C ALA A 318 17.58 9.26 -5.39
N ILE A 319 18.86 8.88 -5.45
CA ILE A 319 19.53 8.31 -6.63
C ILE A 319 18.78 7.05 -7.15
N PHE A 320 17.88 6.50 -6.33
CA PHE A 320 17.23 5.21 -6.53
C PHE A 320 15.70 5.23 -6.50
N GLY A 321 15.03 6.39 -6.36
CA GLY A 321 13.56 6.43 -6.22
C GLY A 321 12.83 5.73 -7.38
N GLY A 322 11.72 5.06 -7.12
CA GLY A 322 11.03 4.23 -8.13
C GLY A 322 9.74 3.59 -7.63
N GLY A 323 9.55 2.31 -7.90
CA GLY A 323 8.41 1.53 -7.43
C GLY A 323 8.53 1.17 -5.94
N ILE A 324 8.89 -0.07 -5.64
CA ILE A 324 8.93 -0.62 -4.28
C ILE A 324 10.37 -0.82 -3.83
N GLN A 325 10.73 -0.26 -2.67
CA GLN A 325 12.02 -0.49 -2.02
C GLN A 325 11.83 -1.35 -0.77
N VAL A 326 12.63 -2.42 -0.68
CA VAL A 326 12.76 -3.30 0.47
C VAL A 326 14.13 -3.04 1.10
N SER A 327 14.17 -2.45 2.30
CA SER A 327 15.42 -2.05 2.96
C SER A 327 15.65 -2.74 4.31
N GLY A 328 14.79 -3.67 4.74
CA GLY A 328 14.66 -4.03 6.14
C GLY A 328 14.43 -5.50 6.48
N ALA A 329 15.00 -5.91 7.63
CA ALA A 329 15.18 -7.28 8.10
C ALA A 329 13.90 -8.08 8.36
N LEU A 330 13.57 -8.96 7.42
CA LEU A 330 12.77 -10.14 7.67
C LEU A 330 13.69 -11.20 8.31
N ALA A 331 13.81 -11.13 9.63
CA ALA A 331 14.72 -12.00 10.38
C ALA A 331 14.07 -13.37 10.62
N ASP A 332 13.97 -14.20 9.58
CA ASP A 332 13.49 -15.60 9.58
C ASP A 332 13.00 -16.00 8.19
N SER A 333 13.91 -16.19 7.22
CA SER A 333 13.69 -17.08 6.06
C SER A 333 12.36 -16.91 5.29
N THR A 334 11.74 -15.73 5.32
CA THR A 334 10.42 -15.51 4.72
C THR A 334 10.36 -14.12 4.15
N ALA A 335 10.35 -14.07 2.84
CA ALA A 335 10.43 -12.85 2.07
C ALA A 335 9.09 -12.05 2.07
N ALA A 336 9.16 -10.73 1.87
CA ALA A 336 7.96 -9.90 1.78
C ALA A 336 7.17 -10.26 0.51
N ILE A 337 5.89 -10.62 0.66
CA ILE A 337 5.06 -11.01 -0.49
C ILE A 337 4.61 -9.77 -1.25
N ILE A 338 5.02 -9.67 -2.52
CA ILE A 338 4.65 -8.61 -3.44
C ILE A 338 3.94 -9.25 -4.64
N GLY A 339 2.64 -9.02 -4.74
CA GLY A 339 1.78 -9.57 -5.78
C GLY A 339 1.10 -10.89 -5.36
N GLY A 340 0.59 -11.61 -6.36
CA GLY A 340 -0.07 -12.91 -6.18
C GLY A 340 -0.61 -13.47 -7.49
N PHE A 341 -0.80 -14.79 -7.54
CA PHE A 341 -1.20 -15.52 -8.75
C PHE A 341 -2.71 -15.51 -9.03
N GLY A 342 -3.53 -15.10 -8.06
CA GLY A 342 -4.97 -14.96 -8.24
C GLY A 342 -5.34 -13.74 -9.09
N PRO A 343 -6.52 -13.73 -9.72
CA PRO A 343 -7.01 -12.58 -10.46
C PRO A 343 -6.94 -11.29 -9.64
N GLY A 344 -6.37 -10.23 -10.23
CA GLY A 344 -6.24 -8.91 -9.60
C GLY A 344 -5.19 -8.80 -8.49
N GLN A 345 -4.47 -9.87 -8.13
CA GLN A 345 -3.44 -9.83 -7.08
C GLN A 345 -2.09 -9.27 -7.58
N ALA A 346 -1.79 -9.42 -8.87
CA ALA A 346 -0.60 -8.86 -9.48
C ALA A 346 -0.57 -7.33 -9.39
N ASN A 347 0.56 -6.75 -8.99
CA ASN A 347 0.76 -5.31 -9.14
C ASN A 347 1.19 -5.00 -10.57
N LEU A 348 0.79 -3.83 -11.07
CA LEU A 348 1.37 -3.19 -12.25
C LEU A 348 2.38 -2.15 -11.77
N ILE A 349 3.66 -2.39 -12.04
CA ILE A 349 4.78 -1.54 -11.62
C ILE A 349 5.49 -1.09 -12.88
N ALA A 350 5.13 0.09 -13.39
CA ALA A 350 5.59 0.52 -14.68
C ALA A 350 5.96 2.00 -14.73
N PHE A 351 6.84 2.33 -15.66
CA PHE A 351 7.20 3.71 -16.01
C PHE A 351 7.79 4.53 -14.86
N ASN A 352 8.26 3.89 -13.79
CA ASN A 352 8.94 4.61 -12.71
C ASN A 352 10.29 5.14 -13.22
N SER A 353 10.75 6.27 -12.68
CA SER A 353 12.06 6.87 -13.00
C SER A 353 13.24 6.21 -12.28
N GLY A 354 13.00 5.08 -11.61
CA GLY A 354 14.03 4.20 -11.07
C GLY A 354 13.54 2.76 -11.15
N VAL A 355 14.00 1.90 -10.24
CA VAL A 355 13.71 0.46 -10.28
C VAL A 355 12.25 0.16 -9.94
N GLY A 356 11.69 -0.91 -10.52
CA GLY A 356 10.36 -1.42 -10.18
C GLY A 356 10.30 -2.00 -8.77
N ILE A 357 11.13 -3.01 -8.46
CA ILE A 357 11.32 -3.54 -7.10
C ILE A 357 12.82 -3.62 -6.78
N ILE A 358 13.26 -3.04 -5.66
CA ILE A 358 14.68 -2.98 -5.30
C ILE A 358 14.97 -3.37 -3.85
N ALA A 359 16.05 -4.12 -3.65
CA ALA A 359 16.70 -4.36 -2.36
C ALA A 359 18.15 -3.87 -2.40
N SER A 360 18.37 -2.62 -1.94
CA SER A 360 19.52 -1.79 -2.36
C SER A 360 20.72 -1.74 -1.41
N ALA A 361 20.62 -2.23 -0.17
CA ALA A 361 21.75 -2.20 0.78
C ALA A 361 22.58 -3.50 0.75
N ASN A 362 22.20 -4.44 -0.11
CA ASN A 362 22.80 -5.76 -0.23
C ASN A 362 22.89 -6.51 1.12
N GLY A 363 21.89 -6.33 1.97
CA GLY A 363 21.81 -7.03 3.23
C GLY A 363 21.01 -8.32 3.09
N ALA A 364 21.49 -9.43 3.68
CA ALA A 364 20.79 -10.72 3.78
C ALA A 364 19.38 -10.67 4.40
N SER A 365 18.99 -9.50 4.88
CA SER A 365 17.72 -9.23 5.53
C SER A 365 16.73 -8.51 4.62
N GLU A 366 17.16 -8.11 3.42
CA GLU A 366 16.35 -7.42 2.40
C GLU A 366 15.77 -8.45 1.42
N SER A 367 14.68 -9.09 1.83
CA SER A 367 14.09 -10.21 1.09
C SER A 367 12.66 -9.92 0.61
N PHE A 368 12.33 -10.28 -0.63
CA PHE A 368 10.97 -10.23 -1.19
C PHE A 368 10.66 -11.39 -2.15
N ASP A 369 9.39 -11.81 -2.12
CA ASP A 369 8.78 -12.76 -3.01
C ASP A 369 7.93 -12.00 -4.06
N SER A 370 8.42 -11.90 -5.30
CA SER A 370 7.70 -11.26 -6.39
C SER A 370 6.82 -12.28 -7.11
N ARG A 371 5.50 -12.12 -7.01
CA ARG A 371 4.50 -13.05 -7.54
C ARG A 371 3.66 -12.41 -8.63
N ALA A 372 3.78 -12.90 -9.86
CA ALA A 372 2.95 -12.54 -11.00
C ALA A 372 2.87 -11.05 -11.37
N ASN A 373 3.73 -10.20 -10.79
CA ASN A 373 3.72 -8.76 -11.06
C ASN A 373 4.06 -8.47 -12.54
N ALA A 374 3.40 -7.47 -13.11
CA ALA A 374 3.79 -6.87 -14.38
C ALA A 374 4.74 -5.70 -14.08
N ILE A 375 6.02 -5.84 -14.42
CA ILE A 375 7.09 -4.91 -14.07
C ILE A 375 7.88 -4.54 -15.34
N HIS A 376 7.58 -3.38 -15.92
CA HIS A 376 8.18 -2.99 -17.20
C HIS A 376 8.39 -1.48 -17.34
N GLY A 377 9.29 -1.07 -18.23
CA GLY A 377 9.54 0.34 -18.52
C GLY A 377 9.95 1.17 -17.29
N ASN A 378 10.46 0.53 -16.23
CA ASN A 378 11.04 1.25 -15.10
C ASN A 378 12.50 1.57 -15.45
N HIS A 379 12.92 2.81 -15.24
CA HIS A 379 14.18 3.34 -15.76
C HIS A 379 15.08 3.83 -14.63
N GLY A 380 15.92 2.97 -14.06
CA GLY A 380 17.02 3.39 -13.19
C GLY A 380 18.35 3.45 -13.96
N PRO A 381 19.17 4.52 -13.84
CA PRO A 381 20.48 4.56 -14.49
C PRO A 381 21.35 3.36 -14.10
N GLY A 382 21.56 2.45 -15.05
CA GLY A 382 22.33 1.23 -14.84
C GLY A 382 21.67 0.22 -13.90
N ARG A 383 20.33 0.19 -13.79
CA ARG A 383 19.60 -0.73 -12.91
C ARG A 383 18.54 -1.53 -13.68
N ALA A 384 18.25 -2.74 -13.19
CA ALA A 384 17.24 -3.64 -13.73
C ALA A 384 15.81 -3.29 -13.24
N ASN A 385 14.79 -3.95 -13.78
CA ASN A 385 13.38 -3.76 -13.37
C ASN A 385 13.11 -4.33 -11.96
N ILE A 386 13.75 -5.46 -11.65
CA ILE A 386 13.96 -6.00 -10.30
C ILE A 386 15.46 -5.92 -10.06
N ASP A 387 15.91 -5.33 -8.96
CA ASP A 387 17.33 -5.11 -8.65
C ASP A 387 17.64 -5.62 -7.23
N ILE A 388 18.49 -6.65 -7.12
CA ILE A 388 18.93 -7.23 -5.85
C ILE A 388 20.43 -7.00 -5.69
N GLY A 389 20.81 -6.10 -4.77
CA GLY A 389 22.21 -5.80 -4.50
C GLY A 389 22.76 -4.55 -5.20
N ALA A 390 23.88 -4.71 -5.91
CA ALA A 390 24.59 -3.59 -6.54
C ALA A 390 23.87 -3.12 -7.82
N ASN A 391 24.19 -1.93 -8.33
CA ASN A 391 23.54 -1.42 -9.54
C ASN A 391 23.75 -2.37 -10.73
N GLY A 392 22.63 -2.78 -11.32
CA GLY A 392 22.59 -3.57 -12.55
C GLY A 392 22.31 -5.04 -12.26
N PRO A 393 22.20 -5.88 -13.30
CA PRO A 393 21.89 -7.28 -13.10
C PRO A 393 22.97 -7.99 -12.27
N THR A 394 22.57 -8.66 -11.19
CA THR A 394 23.44 -9.46 -10.33
C THR A 394 23.78 -10.77 -11.03
N PRO A 395 25.02 -11.02 -11.47
CA PRO A 395 25.34 -12.17 -12.31
C PRO A 395 25.01 -13.51 -11.64
N ASN A 396 24.48 -14.47 -12.41
CA ASN A 396 24.41 -15.85 -11.93
C ASN A 396 25.82 -16.37 -11.57
N ASP A 397 26.00 -16.90 -10.36
CA ASP A 397 27.26 -17.49 -9.90
C ASP A 397 27.18 -19.01 -9.69
N PRO A 398 28.32 -19.74 -9.75
CA PRO A 398 28.31 -21.19 -9.60
C PRO A 398 27.72 -21.62 -8.27
N GLU A 399 26.72 -22.51 -8.34
CA GLU A 399 26.02 -23.06 -7.20
C GLU A 399 25.20 -22.06 -6.36
N ASP A 400 25.09 -20.78 -6.76
CA ASP A 400 24.38 -19.71 -6.03
C ASP A 400 25.00 -19.51 -4.64
N ALA A 401 26.32 -19.37 -4.58
CA ALA A 401 27.09 -19.45 -3.34
C ALA A 401 27.27 -18.11 -2.64
N ASP A 402 26.85 -17.02 -3.29
CA ASP A 402 26.86 -15.71 -2.70
C ASP A 402 25.64 -15.50 -1.76
N GLY A 403 25.42 -14.25 -1.37
CA GLY A 403 24.34 -13.92 -0.46
C GLY A 403 24.13 -12.42 -0.44
N GLY A 404 23.20 -11.98 0.41
CA GLY A 404 22.77 -10.58 0.41
C GLY A 404 21.29 -10.48 0.13
N ALA A 405 20.86 -9.41 -0.52
CA ALA A 405 19.45 -9.23 -0.84
C ALA A 405 18.92 -10.43 -1.64
N ASN A 406 17.76 -10.98 -1.24
CA ASN A 406 17.21 -12.21 -1.83
C ASN A 406 18.23 -13.37 -1.98
N ASN A 407 19.19 -13.47 -1.06
CA ASN A 407 20.27 -14.47 -1.09
C ASN A 407 21.07 -14.51 -2.40
N GLY A 408 21.03 -13.45 -3.22
CA GLY A 408 21.68 -13.48 -4.55
C GLY A 408 21.00 -14.38 -5.58
N GLN A 409 19.82 -14.97 -5.24
CA GLN A 409 19.15 -16.05 -5.97
C GLN A 409 19.35 -15.98 -7.49
N ASN A 410 20.01 -17.00 -8.03
CA ASN A 410 20.19 -17.20 -9.46
C ASN A 410 18.85 -17.26 -10.20
N TRP A 411 18.77 -16.59 -11.36
CA TRP A 411 17.62 -16.71 -12.27
C TRP A 411 17.71 -17.96 -13.17
N PRO A 412 16.58 -18.39 -13.77
CA PRO A 412 16.58 -19.53 -14.68
C PRO A 412 17.37 -19.27 -15.97
N GLU A 413 18.21 -20.23 -16.35
CA GLU A 413 18.95 -20.23 -17.60
C GLU A 413 18.21 -21.05 -18.64
N VAL A 414 17.52 -20.37 -19.54
CA VAL A 414 16.72 -20.98 -20.60
C VAL A 414 17.61 -21.40 -21.76
N VAL A 415 17.55 -22.67 -22.14
CA VAL A 415 18.34 -23.27 -23.22
C VAL A 415 17.54 -23.34 -24.51
N ALA A 416 16.26 -23.71 -24.41
CA ALA A 416 15.36 -23.82 -25.55
C ALA A 416 13.92 -23.61 -25.10
N ALA A 417 13.10 -22.99 -25.94
CA ALA A 417 11.66 -22.98 -25.77
C ALA A 417 10.94 -22.99 -27.12
N SER A 418 9.75 -23.56 -27.13
CA SER A 418 8.84 -23.53 -28.28
C SER A 418 7.39 -23.51 -27.80
N GLN A 419 6.52 -22.86 -28.56
CA GLN A 419 5.09 -22.84 -28.28
C GLN A 419 4.31 -23.54 -29.40
N VAL A 420 3.40 -24.44 -29.03
CA VAL A 420 2.42 -25.04 -29.94
C VAL A 420 1.04 -24.88 -29.33
N GLY A 421 0.20 -24.06 -29.95
CA GLY A 421 -1.11 -23.71 -29.37
C GLY A 421 -0.95 -23.03 -28.00
N ASP A 422 -1.58 -23.57 -26.97
CA ASP A 422 -1.50 -23.11 -25.58
C ASP A 422 -0.41 -23.82 -24.76
N GLN A 423 0.44 -24.63 -25.39
CA GLN A 423 1.52 -25.36 -24.73
C GLN A 423 2.89 -24.71 -25.01
N LEU A 424 3.54 -24.23 -23.95
CA LEU A 424 4.91 -23.74 -23.95
C LEU A 424 5.85 -24.85 -23.45
N SER A 425 6.66 -25.40 -24.35
CA SER A 425 7.75 -26.32 -23.98
C SER A 425 9.00 -25.52 -23.65
N VAL A 426 9.59 -25.72 -22.47
CA VAL A 426 10.80 -24.99 -22.03
C VAL A 426 11.82 -25.99 -21.52
N THR A 427 13.07 -25.82 -21.95
CA THR A 427 14.25 -26.49 -21.38
C THR A 427 15.13 -25.46 -20.72
N TYR A 428 15.38 -25.62 -19.41
CA TYR A 428 16.14 -24.66 -18.62
C TYR A 428 16.81 -25.36 -17.43
N ARG A 429 17.72 -24.65 -16.76
CA ARG A 429 18.31 -25.04 -15.47
C ARG A 429 18.32 -23.86 -14.51
N VAL A 430 18.49 -24.12 -13.23
CA VAL A 430 18.87 -23.11 -12.24
C VAL A 430 20.11 -23.65 -11.51
N ASP A 431 21.23 -22.93 -11.58
CA ASP A 431 22.49 -23.34 -10.94
C ASP A 431 22.52 -22.94 -9.47
N THR A 432 21.63 -23.52 -8.66
CA THR A 432 21.55 -23.29 -7.22
C THR A 432 21.78 -24.61 -6.49
N SER A 433 22.77 -24.69 -5.61
CA SER A 433 22.97 -25.89 -4.78
C SER A 433 21.90 -25.97 -3.69
N PRO A 434 21.42 -27.18 -3.31
CA PRO A 434 20.55 -27.35 -2.15
C PRO A 434 21.18 -26.90 -0.82
N ALA A 435 22.50 -26.64 -0.80
CA ALA A 435 23.18 -26.06 0.34
C ALA A 435 22.93 -24.55 0.50
N ASN A 436 22.55 -23.85 -0.57
CA ASN A 436 22.47 -22.39 -0.61
C ASN A 436 21.03 -21.85 -0.71
N ALA A 437 20.08 -22.66 -1.19
CA ALA A 437 18.67 -22.30 -1.18
C ALA A 437 17.77 -23.48 -0.81
N PRO A 438 16.63 -23.21 -0.14
CA PRO A 438 15.61 -24.22 0.12
C PRO A 438 14.75 -24.50 -1.12
N TYR A 439 14.45 -25.78 -1.32
CA TYR A 439 13.69 -26.29 -2.47
C TYR A 439 12.26 -26.70 -2.09
N PRO A 440 11.32 -26.81 -3.07
CA PRO A 440 11.50 -26.56 -4.50
C PRO A 440 11.63 -25.07 -4.83
N LEU A 441 12.37 -24.76 -5.90
CA LEU A 441 12.33 -23.41 -6.47
C LEU A 441 11.06 -23.27 -7.31
N ARG A 442 10.39 -22.13 -7.20
CA ARG A 442 9.28 -21.73 -8.05
C ARG A 442 9.80 -20.95 -9.23
N ILE A 443 9.43 -21.35 -10.44
CA ILE A 443 9.90 -20.73 -11.68
C ILE A 443 8.72 -20.05 -12.35
N ASP A 444 8.74 -18.73 -12.41
CA ASP A 444 7.65 -17.94 -12.99
C ASP A 444 8.08 -17.41 -14.36
N PHE A 445 7.23 -17.63 -15.37
CA PHE A 445 7.45 -17.19 -16.76
C PHE A 445 6.52 -16.02 -17.12
N TYR A 446 7.07 -15.00 -17.76
CA TYR A 446 6.36 -13.75 -18.09
C TYR A 446 6.63 -13.32 -19.51
N LEU A 447 5.61 -12.81 -20.21
CA LEU A 447 5.82 -12.12 -21.49
C LEU A 447 6.83 -10.99 -21.29
N ASP A 448 7.85 -10.87 -22.15
CA ASP A 448 8.78 -9.75 -22.06
C ASP A 448 8.14 -8.47 -22.62
N ALA A 449 8.09 -7.43 -21.79
CA ALA A 449 7.59 -6.11 -22.14
C ALA A 449 8.74 -5.09 -22.14
N GLN A 450 9.53 -5.06 -23.22
CA GLN A 450 10.66 -4.14 -23.41
C GLN A 450 11.72 -4.21 -22.28
N GLY A 451 12.18 -5.42 -21.94
CA GLY A 451 13.23 -5.64 -20.93
C GLY A 451 12.72 -5.77 -19.50
N GLY A 452 11.50 -6.28 -19.33
CA GLY A 452 10.82 -6.47 -18.04
C GLY A 452 9.69 -7.48 -18.16
N SER A 453 8.89 -7.67 -17.11
CA SER A 453 7.70 -8.53 -17.18
C SER A 453 6.46 -7.75 -17.64
N GLY A 454 5.76 -8.31 -18.61
CA GLY A 454 4.37 -8.02 -18.92
C GLY A 454 3.45 -8.99 -18.18
N THR A 455 2.60 -9.67 -18.93
CA THR A 455 1.64 -10.64 -18.39
C THR A 455 2.35 -11.91 -17.88
N TRP A 456 1.97 -12.38 -16.69
CA TRP A 456 2.34 -13.71 -16.18
C TRP A 456 1.74 -14.81 -17.06
N LEU A 457 2.58 -15.76 -17.49
CA LEU A 457 2.20 -16.81 -18.43
C LEU A 457 1.95 -18.13 -17.72
N ALA A 458 2.93 -18.63 -16.99
CA ALA A 458 2.87 -19.93 -16.36
C ALA A 458 3.91 -20.06 -15.25
N GLN A 459 3.85 -21.17 -14.52
CA GLN A 459 4.78 -21.51 -13.47
C GLN A 459 5.18 -22.99 -13.54
N ASP A 460 6.43 -23.26 -13.17
CA ASP A 460 6.90 -24.61 -12.87
C ASP A 460 7.40 -24.72 -11.42
N SER A 461 7.40 -25.95 -10.88
CA SER A 461 8.07 -26.31 -9.63
C SER A 461 9.35 -27.07 -9.93
N TYR A 462 10.50 -26.47 -9.62
CA TYR A 462 11.83 -27.03 -9.80
C TYR A 462 12.30 -27.79 -8.54
N PRO A 463 12.26 -29.14 -8.54
CA PRO A 463 12.54 -29.93 -7.36
C PRO A 463 14.04 -30.04 -7.09
N GLU A 464 14.39 -30.35 -5.84
CA GLU A 464 15.78 -30.57 -5.41
C GLU A 464 16.48 -31.66 -6.24
N SER A 465 15.74 -32.69 -6.68
CA SER A 465 16.28 -33.75 -7.56
C SER A 465 16.76 -33.26 -8.92
N SER A 466 16.40 -32.04 -9.31
CA SER A 466 16.83 -31.38 -10.54
C SER A 466 17.83 -30.26 -10.29
N ALA A 467 18.26 -30.01 -9.04
CA ALA A 467 19.24 -28.98 -8.71
C ALA A 467 20.41 -28.97 -9.70
N GLN A 468 20.69 -27.80 -10.30
CA GLN A 468 21.79 -27.56 -11.25
C GLN A 468 21.70 -28.32 -12.59
N ALA A 469 20.77 -29.26 -12.76
CA ALA A 469 20.62 -30.06 -13.97
C ALA A 469 19.57 -29.47 -14.93
N PRO A 470 19.83 -29.44 -16.26
CA PRO A 470 18.80 -29.09 -17.23
C PRO A 470 17.57 -30.00 -17.14
N ARG A 471 16.38 -29.40 -17.21
CA ARG A 471 15.10 -30.12 -17.32
C ARG A 471 14.25 -29.55 -18.44
N SER A 472 13.36 -30.38 -18.98
CA SER A 472 12.33 -29.96 -19.94
C SER A 472 10.95 -30.07 -19.32
N VAL A 473 10.10 -29.07 -19.58
CA VAL A 473 8.72 -29.01 -19.10
C VAL A 473 7.80 -28.58 -20.23
N VAL A 474 6.52 -28.92 -20.11
CA VAL A 474 5.45 -28.39 -20.96
C VAL A 474 4.45 -27.69 -20.05
N LEU A 475 4.29 -26.39 -20.26
CA LEU A 475 3.44 -25.52 -19.45
C LEU A 475 2.24 -25.07 -20.27
N THR A 476 1.07 -25.02 -19.66
CA THR A 476 -0.11 -24.40 -20.29
C THR A 476 -0.05 -22.90 -20.06
N VAL A 477 -0.10 -22.12 -21.14
CA VAL A 477 -0.20 -20.65 -21.10
C VAL A 477 -1.64 -20.19 -21.35
N PRO A 478 -2.00 -18.94 -21.01
CA PRO A 478 -3.33 -18.41 -21.29
C PRO A 478 -3.68 -18.52 -22.78
N ALA A 479 -4.91 -18.90 -23.07
CA ALA A 479 -5.36 -19.11 -24.45
C ALA A 479 -5.15 -17.83 -25.30
N GLY A 480 -4.49 -18.00 -26.45
CA GLY A 480 -4.18 -16.90 -27.37
C GLY A 480 -2.98 -16.02 -26.96
N ALA A 481 -2.32 -16.29 -25.83
CA ALA A 481 -1.08 -15.60 -25.49
C ALA A 481 0.05 -16.03 -26.44
N ARG A 482 0.79 -15.06 -26.97
CA ARG A 482 2.10 -15.31 -27.60
C ARG A 482 3.14 -15.32 -26.48
N ALA A 483 3.64 -16.48 -26.12
CA ALA A 483 4.52 -16.67 -24.96
C ALA A 483 5.99 -16.31 -25.23
N LEU A 484 6.35 -15.93 -26.46
CA LEU A 484 7.71 -15.56 -26.85
C LEU A 484 7.73 -14.11 -27.42
N PRO A 485 8.74 -13.29 -27.09
CA PRO A 485 9.80 -13.56 -26.11
C PRO A 485 9.28 -13.55 -24.66
N PHE A 486 10.02 -14.20 -23.74
CA PHE A 486 9.70 -14.18 -22.31
C PHE A 486 10.92 -13.94 -21.43
N VAL A 487 10.68 -13.48 -20.21
CA VAL A 487 11.63 -13.50 -19.09
C VAL A 487 11.14 -14.45 -18.01
N ALA A 488 12.05 -14.93 -17.16
CA ALA A 488 11.72 -15.79 -16.05
C ALA A 488 12.38 -15.33 -14.75
N THR A 489 11.79 -15.71 -13.62
CA THR A 489 12.39 -15.58 -12.28
C THR A 489 12.43 -16.94 -11.60
N ALA A 490 13.40 -17.13 -10.70
CA ALA A 490 13.41 -18.23 -9.75
C ALA A 490 13.14 -17.66 -8.35
N THR A 491 12.34 -18.37 -7.56
CA THR A 491 12.07 -18.02 -6.17
C THR A 491 12.27 -19.24 -5.30
N ASP A 492 13.12 -19.18 -4.29
CA ASP A 492 13.31 -20.30 -3.36
C ASP A 492 12.08 -20.54 -2.46
N ALA A 493 12.10 -21.63 -1.68
CA ALA A 493 10.97 -21.98 -0.80
C ALA A 493 10.77 -21.02 0.38
N ASP A 494 11.76 -20.16 0.66
CA ASP A 494 11.71 -19.08 1.64
C ASP A 494 11.23 -17.74 1.02
N GLY A 495 11.03 -17.72 -0.30
CA GLY A 495 10.47 -16.61 -1.05
C GLY A 495 11.51 -15.65 -1.64
N HIS A 496 12.81 -15.95 -1.60
CA HIS A 496 13.84 -15.10 -2.17
C HIS A 496 13.78 -15.16 -3.70
N THR A 497 13.39 -14.05 -4.35
CA THR A 497 13.20 -14.00 -5.80
C THR A 497 14.42 -13.42 -6.52
N SER A 498 14.88 -14.11 -7.57
CA SER A 498 15.89 -13.61 -8.49
C SER A 498 15.45 -12.32 -9.20
N GLU A 499 16.40 -11.63 -9.82
CA GLU A 499 16.07 -10.69 -10.89
C GLU A 499 15.48 -11.43 -12.11
N PHE A 500 15.02 -10.68 -13.11
CA PHE A 500 14.60 -11.29 -14.36
C PHE A 500 15.79 -11.89 -15.11
N SER A 501 15.59 -13.09 -15.66
CA SER A 501 16.50 -13.65 -16.65
C SER A 501 16.63 -12.69 -17.85
N PRO A 502 17.72 -12.79 -18.63
CA PRO A 502 17.72 -12.26 -19.99
C PRO A 502 16.48 -12.76 -20.75
N ALA A 503 15.93 -11.91 -21.62
CA ALA A 503 14.80 -12.30 -22.45
C ALA A 503 15.22 -13.45 -23.36
N PHE A 504 14.45 -14.54 -23.31
CA PHE A 504 14.58 -15.62 -24.26
C PHE A 504 13.75 -15.28 -25.50
N ASP A 505 14.44 -15.03 -26.60
CA ASP A 505 13.84 -14.83 -27.92
C ASP A 505 14.33 -15.91 -28.87
N VAL A 506 13.41 -16.57 -29.57
CA VAL A 506 13.76 -17.47 -30.66
C VAL A 506 13.85 -16.61 -31.90
N VAL A 507 15.02 -16.02 -32.15
CA VAL A 507 15.30 -15.36 -33.43
C VAL A 507 15.48 -16.42 -34.52
N PHE A 508 14.50 -17.30 -34.74
CA PHE A 508 14.27 -18.14 -35.92
C PHE A 508 12.84 -18.71 -35.83
N GLU A 509 11.82 -17.87 -36.08
CA GLU A 509 10.57 -18.39 -36.67
C GLU A 509 10.97 -18.95 -38.04
N THR A 510 11.23 -20.25 -38.10
CA THR A 510 11.34 -21.00 -39.35
C THR A 510 9.96 -21.06 -39.98
N ASP A 511 9.58 -19.98 -40.67
CA ASP A 511 8.54 -19.97 -41.70
C ASP A 511 9.12 -19.28 -42.96
N PHE A 512 10.12 -19.94 -43.56
CA PHE A 512 10.05 -20.14 -45.00
C PHE A 512 9.22 -21.40 -45.20
N ASP A 513 7.92 -21.23 -45.47
CA ASP A 513 7.16 -22.05 -46.41
C ASP A 513 5.94 -21.27 -46.92
#